data_AF-A0A7Z0J8U7-F1
#
_entry.id   AF-A0A7Z0J8U7-F1
#
_cell.length_a   1.000
_cell.length_b   1.000
_cell.length_c   1.000
_cell.angle_alpha   90.00
_cell.angle_beta   90.00
_cell.angle_gamma   90.00
#
_symmetry.space_group_name_H-M   'P 1'
#
loop_
_entity.id
_entity.type
_entity.pdbx_description
1 polymer ?
#
loop_
_entity_poly.entity_id
_entity_poly.type
_entity_poly.pdbx_seq_one_letter_code
_entity_poly.pdbx_strand_id
1 'polypeptide(L)'
;MDESLSGVRACWLREEAVPMAGACPGFVTGYWTSDPETGKGHTLAVFDAHAAAAAFKALVESRAGESARAGVTQDVLALVEVDAAAGAAVSDAADRPHPSEP
;
A
#
# COMPACT_ATOMS: atom_id res chain seq x y z
N MET A 1 -24.93 -8.49 8.13
CA MET A 1 -23.66 -7.85 7.74
C MET A 1 -23.72 -6.43 8.29
N ASP A 2 -22.82 -6.07 9.20
CA ASP A 2 -22.90 -4.78 9.90
C ASP A 2 -22.19 -3.69 9.06
N GLU A 3 -22.96 -2.86 8.37
CA GLU A 3 -22.45 -1.77 7.54
C GLU A 3 -21.69 -0.71 8.34
N SER A 4 -21.95 -0.57 9.65
CA SER A 4 -21.31 0.43 10.51
C SER A 4 -19.82 0.15 10.69
N LEU A 5 -19.45 -1.11 10.91
CA LEU A 5 -18.04 -1.52 11.02
C LEU A 5 -17.25 -1.33 9.73
N SER A 6 -17.91 -1.34 8.56
CA SER A 6 -17.25 -1.09 7.27
C SER A 6 -16.85 0.37 7.12
N GLY A 7 -17.71 1.30 7.56
CA GLY A 7 -17.44 2.74 7.54
C GLY A 7 -16.31 3.15 8.48
N VAL A 8 -16.30 2.59 9.70
CA VAL A 8 -15.24 2.86 10.69
C VAL A 8 -13.88 2.38 10.18
N ARG A 9 -13.80 1.19 9.56
CA ARG A 9 -12.56 0.67 8.96
C ARG A 9 -12.08 1.53 7.80
N ALA A 10 -12.99 1.98 6.93
CA ALA A 10 -12.64 2.86 5.81
C ALA A 10 -12.19 4.26 6.27
N CYS A 11 -12.68 4.73 7.42
CA CYS A 11 -12.22 5.96 8.07
C CYS A 11 -10.79 5.79 8.59
N TRP A 12 -10.57 4.78 9.45
CA TRP A 12 -9.27 4.48 10.02
C TRP A 12 -8.19 4.23 8.95
N LEU A 13 -8.54 3.54 7.87
CA LEU A 13 -7.60 3.27 6.79
C LEU A 13 -7.12 4.55 6.10
N ARG A 14 -8.03 5.51 5.87
CA ARG A 14 -7.71 6.80 5.23
C ARG A 14 -7.00 7.76 6.17
N GLU A 15 -7.37 7.77 7.44
CA GLU A 15 -6.88 8.76 8.40
C GLU A 15 -5.58 8.31 9.08
N GLU A 16 -5.36 7.01 9.24
CA GLU A 16 -4.21 6.48 9.99
C GLU A 16 -3.31 5.59 9.13
N ALA A 17 -3.86 4.52 8.54
CA ALA A 17 -3.03 3.49 7.92
C ALA A 17 -2.29 3.98 6.67
N VAL A 18 -2.99 4.67 5.77
CA VAL A 18 -2.41 5.23 4.53
C VAL A 18 -1.37 6.32 4.84
N PRO A 19 -1.66 7.33 5.68
CA PRO A 19 -0.66 8.33 6.06
C PRO A 19 0.56 7.74 6.77
N MET A 20 0.35 6.77 7.66
CA MET A 20 1.45 6.08 8.35
C MET A 20 2.41 5.40 7.37
N ALA A 21 1.88 4.67 6.38
CA ALA A 21 2.70 4.03 5.37
C ALA A 21 3.43 5.05 4.49
N GLY A 22 2.72 6.10 4.05
CA GLY A 22 3.29 7.17 3.21
C GLY A 22 4.37 7.99 3.92
N ALA A 23 4.36 8.07 5.24
CA ALA A 23 5.38 8.75 6.03
C ALA A 23 6.65 7.93 6.24
N CYS A 24 6.65 6.63 5.89
CA CYS A 24 7.81 5.77 6.07
C CYS A 24 8.86 6.04 4.99
N PRO A 25 10.15 6.24 5.35
CA PRO A 25 11.23 6.37 4.38
C PRO A 25 11.27 5.18 3.41
N GLY A 26 11.48 5.46 2.14
CA GLY A 26 11.56 4.43 1.10
C GLY A 26 10.21 3.90 0.61
N PHE A 27 9.07 4.42 1.09
CA PHE A 27 7.76 4.03 0.57
C PHE A 27 7.61 4.44 -0.91
N VAL A 28 7.31 3.46 -1.77
CA VAL A 28 7.14 3.65 -3.22
C VAL A 28 5.67 3.74 -3.58
N THR A 29 4.88 2.76 -3.14
CA THR A 29 3.43 2.71 -3.39
C THR A 29 2.74 1.75 -2.42
N GLY A 30 1.42 1.86 -2.31
CA GLY A 30 0.63 0.94 -1.52
C GLY A 30 -0.76 0.74 -2.11
N TYR A 31 -1.29 -0.46 -1.88
CA TYR A 31 -2.61 -0.87 -2.29
C TYR A 31 -3.37 -1.37 -1.07
N TRP A 32 -4.53 -0.78 -0.83
CA TRP A 32 -5.44 -1.18 0.24
C TRP A 32 -6.75 -1.58 -0.40
N THR A 33 -7.14 -2.83 -0.19
CA THR A 33 -8.35 -3.41 -0.76
C THR A 33 -9.15 -4.08 0.34
N SER A 34 -10.46 -4.14 0.15
CA SER A 34 -11.38 -4.85 1.03
C SER A 34 -12.15 -5.87 0.22
N ASP A 35 -12.20 -7.10 0.72
CA ASP A 35 -13.08 -8.13 0.21
C ASP A 35 -14.41 -8.06 0.98
N PRO A 36 -15.52 -7.66 0.32
CA PRO A 36 -16.82 -7.60 0.98
C PRO A 36 -17.38 -8.99 1.32
N GLU A 37 -17.05 -10.04 0.57
CA GLU A 37 -17.62 -11.37 0.80
C GLU A 37 -17.06 -12.02 2.06
N THR A 38 -15.75 -11.88 2.29
CA THR A 38 -15.08 -12.41 3.48
C THR A 38 -14.95 -11.39 4.61
N GLY A 39 -15.16 -10.10 4.32
CA GLY A 39 -14.97 -8.99 5.25
C GLY A 39 -13.52 -8.68 5.56
N LYS A 40 -12.56 -9.25 4.81
CA LYS A 40 -11.12 -9.10 5.02
C LYS A 40 -10.57 -7.86 4.31
N GLY A 41 -9.54 -7.26 4.90
CA GLY A 41 -8.72 -6.24 4.24
C GLY A 41 -7.40 -6.83 3.75
N HIS A 42 -6.99 -6.48 2.55
CA HIS A 42 -5.68 -6.83 2.01
C HIS A 42 -4.87 -5.56 1.74
N THR A 43 -3.64 -5.56 2.26
CA THR A 43 -2.71 -4.45 2.11
C THR A 43 -1.42 -4.95 1.47
N LEU A 44 -0.97 -4.25 0.44
CA LEU A 44 0.37 -4.39 -0.13
C LEU A 44 1.07 -3.04 -0.03
N ALA A 45 2.23 -2.98 0.59
CA ALA A 45 3.06 -1.78 0.64
C ALA A 45 4.43 -2.12 0.05
N VAL A 46 4.87 -1.32 -0.92
CA VAL A 46 6.11 -1.49 -1.66
C VAL A 46 7.10 -0.44 -1.20
N PHE A 47 8.33 -0.87 -0.92
CA PHE A 47 9.42 -0.01 -0.52
C PHE A 47 10.62 -0.19 -1.45
N ASP A 48 11.45 0.84 -1.58
CA ASP A 48 12.65 0.85 -2.43
C ASP A 48 13.82 0.03 -1.84
N ALA A 49 13.75 -0.28 -0.54
CA ALA A 49 14.77 -1.02 0.18
C ALA A 49 14.16 -2.01 1.18
N HIS A 50 14.79 -3.18 1.28
CA HIS A 50 14.41 -4.21 2.26
C HIS A 50 14.40 -3.68 3.70
N ALA A 51 15.38 -2.85 4.08
CA ALA A 51 15.45 -2.27 5.42
C ALA A 51 14.24 -1.36 5.73
N ALA A 52 13.75 -0.60 4.75
CA ALA A 52 12.55 0.23 4.89
C ALA A 52 11.30 -0.64 5.06
N ALA A 53 11.14 -1.68 4.23
CA ALA A 53 10.04 -2.63 4.37
C ALA A 53 10.06 -3.35 5.73
N ALA A 54 11.24 -3.75 6.21
CA ALA A 54 11.40 -4.41 7.50
C ALA A 54 11.05 -3.47 8.68
N ALA A 55 11.46 -2.21 8.60
CA ALA A 55 11.10 -1.19 9.59
C ALA A 55 9.58 -0.95 9.61
N PHE A 56 8.94 -0.88 8.44
CA PHE A 56 7.49 -0.75 8.34
C PHE A 56 6.77 -1.97 8.92
N LYS A 57 7.23 -3.18 8.62
CA LYS A 57 6.69 -4.42 9.21
C LYS A 57 6.76 -4.36 10.74
N ALA A 58 7.91 -3.99 11.30
CA ALA A 58 8.07 -3.87 12.76
C ALA A 58 7.13 -2.81 13.37
N LEU A 59 6.93 -1.68 12.68
CA LEU A 59 5.97 -0.65 13.09
C LEU A 59 4.54 -1.20 13.13
N VAL A 60 4.13 -1.90 12.07
CA VAL A 60 2.79 -2.51 11.95
C VAL A 60 2.56 -3.58 13.03
N GLU A 61 3.58 -4.38 13.34
CA GLU A 61 3.52 -5.38 14.42
C GLU A 61 3.44 -4.70 15.80
N SER A 62 4.18 -3.61 16.02
CA SER A 62 4.15 -2.87 17.30
C SER A 62 2.76 -2.27 17.60
N ARG A 63 1.97 -1.99 16.55
CA ARG A 63 0.63 -1.42 16.62
C ARG A 63 -0.50 -2.46 16.55
N ALA A 64 -0.18 -3.75 16.56
CA ALA A 64 -1.19 -4.81 16.49
C ALA A 64 -2.23 -4.71 17.62
N GLY A 65 -1.80 -4.33 18.84
CA GLY A 65 -2.70 -4.14 19.98
C GLY A 65 -3.66 -2.96 19.83
N GLU A 66 -3.20 -1.85 19.23
CA GLU A 66 -4.04 -0.68 18.94
C GLU A 66 -5.03 -0.98 17.81
N SER A 67 -4.56 -1.67 16.78
CA SER A 67 -5.38 -2.11 15.64
C SER A 67 -6.49 -3.07 16.10
N ALA A 68 -6.17 -3.99 17.01
CA ALA A 68 -7.14 -4.94 17.56
C ALA A 68 -8.28 -4.22 18.33
N ARG A 69 -7.98 -3.11 19.02
CA ARG A 69 -9.00 -2.28 19.68
C ARG A 69 -9.95 -1.61 18.68
N ALA A 70 -9.48 -1.36 17.46
CA ALA A 70 -10.29 -0.87 16.34
C ALA A 70 -11.00 -2.00 15.56
N GLY A 71 -10.94 -3.25 16.04
CA GLY A 71 -11.54 -4.40 15.37
C GLY A 71 -10.75 -4.92 14.16
N VAL A 72 -9.50 -4.49 14.01
CA VAL A 72 -8.60 -4.92 12.94
C VAL A 72 -7.59 -5.91 13.51
N THR A 73 -7.65 -7.16 13.04
CA THR A 73 -6.66 -8.19 13.38
C THR A 73 -5.83 -8.51 12.15
N GLN A 74 -4.56 -8.88 12.37
CA GLN A 74 -3.63 -9.25 11.31
C GLN A 74 -3.60 -10.78 11.23
N ASP A 75 -4.10 -11.33 10.12
CA ASP A 75 -4.02 -12.77 9.85
C ASP A 75 -2.62 -13.16 9.39
N VAL A 76 -2.09 -12.44 8.40
CA VAL A 76 -0.80 -12.70 7.77
C VAL A 76 -0.10 -11.38 7.50
N LEU A 77 1.16 -11.30 7.91
CA LEU A 77 2.06 -10.20 7.57
C LEU A 77 3.39 -10.77 7.10
N ALA A 78 3.65 -10.66 5.81
CA ALA A 78 4.84 -11.20 5.17
C ALA A 78 5.65 -10.08 4.51
N LEU A 79 6.97 -10.27 4.49
CA LEU A 79 7.88 -9.44 3.72
C LEU A 79 8.41 -10.30 2.57
N VAL A 80 8.32 -9.77 1.36
CA VAL A 80 8.72 -10.45 0.13
C VAL A 80 9.52 -9.50 -0.75
N GLU A 81 10.49 -10.04 -1.48
CA GLU A 81 11.22 -9.30 -2.50
C GLU A 81 10.40 -9.27 -3.80
N VAL A 82 10.47 -8.15 -4.52
CA VAL A 82 9.81 -7.98 -5.81
C VAL A 82 10.84 -8.18 -6.91
N ASP A 83 10.85 -9.36 -7.53
CA ASP A 83 11.82 -9.70 -8.58
C ASP A 83 11.57 -8.94 -9.89
N ALA A 84 10.31 -8.63 -10.19
CA ALA A 84 9.91 -7.92 -11.39
C ALA A 84 8.61 -7.15 -11.19
N ALA A 85 8.50 -6.00 -11.85
CA ALA A 85 7.28 -5.19 -11.91
C ALA A 85 6.96 -4.82 -13.36
N ALA A 86 5.70 -5.01 -13.77
CA ALA A 86 5.23 -4.53 -15.07
C ALA A 86 4.83 -3.05 -14.95
N GLY A 87 5.62 -2.16 -15.55
CA GLY A 87 5.29 -0.74 -15.69
C GLY A 87 4.70 -0.45 -17.07
N ALA A 88 3.79 0.53 -17.17
CA ALA A 88 3.56 1.19 -18.45
C ALA A 88 4.86 1.91 -18.82
N ALA A 89 5.44 1.59 -19.97
CA ALA A 89 6.50 2.43 -20.52
C ALA A 89 5.95 3.85 -20.60
N VAL A 90 6.56 4.80 -19.89
CA VAL A 90 6.36 6.21 -20.18
C VAL A 90 6.81 6.35 -21.63
N SER A 91 5.84 6.49 -22.54
CA SER A 91 6.13 6.76 -23.93
C SER A 91 6.77 8.14 -23.97
N ASP A 92 8.09 8.18 -23.96
CA ASP A 92 8.86 9.36 -24.34
C ASP A 92 8.71 9.58 -25.85
N ALA A 93 7.49 9.95 -26.25
CA ALA A 93 7.14 10.38 -27.59
C ALA A 93 7.06 11.91 -27.58
N ALA A 94 8.13 12.56 -27.14
CA ALA A 94 8.32 14.00 -27.27
C ALA A 94 9.73 14.34 -27.77
N ASP A 95 10.35 13.49 -28.59
CA ASP A 95 11.50 13.88 -29.40
C ASP A 95 11.46 13.19 -30.77
N ARG A 96 10.63 13.71 -31.67
CA ARG A 96 10.87 13.56 -33.11
C ARG A 96 11.16 14.93 -33.69
N PRO A 97 12.37 15.20 -34.20
CA PRO A 97 12.59 16.41 -34.97
C PRO A 97 11.76 16.35 -36.25
N HIS A 98 11.07 17.45 -36.54
CA HIS A 98 10.37 17.65 -37.82
C HIS A 98 11.39 17.53 -38.96
N PRO A 99 11.16 16.66 -39.97
CA PRO A 99 11.91 16.76 -41.21
C PRO A 99 11.45 18.03 -41.93
N SER A 100 12.39 18.95 -42.17
CA SER A 100 12.21 20.06 -43.11
C SER A 100 11.93 19.48 -44.49
N GLU A 101 10.75 19.76 -45.05
CA GLU A 101 10.44 19.47 -46.45
C GLU A 101 11.03 20.55 -47.39
N PRO A 102 11.32 20.20 -48.66
CA PRO A 102 12.18 20.95 -49.58
C PRO A 102 11.56 22.21 -50.20
#